data_AF-A0A2A2IF88-F1
#
_entry.id   AF-A0A2A2IF88-F1
#
_cell.length_a   1.000
_cell.length_b   1.000
_cell.length_c   1.000
_cell.angle_alpha   90.00
_cell.angle_beta   90.00
_cell.angle_gamma   90.00
#
_symmetry.space_group_name_H-M   'P 1'
#
loop_
_entity.id
_entity.type
_entity.pdbx_description
1 polymer ?
#
loop_
_entity_poly.entity_id
_entity_poly.type
_entity_poly.pdbx_seq_one_letter_code
_entity_poly.pdbx_strand_id
1 'polypeptide(L)' 'MKEKYYLNFNDLNEEVQERIVQDAIIDLEDEQDKEELQEEAALMNMDYDEFITEKAERYMINFDFEFNV' A
#
# COMPACT_ATOMS: atom_id res chain seq x y z
N MET A 1 -18.02 -12.49 20.79
CA MET A 1 -17.97 -12.46 19.31
C MET A 1 -16.99 -11.37 18.94
N LYS A 2 -16.03 -11.65 18.05
CA LYS A 2 -15.21 -10.58 17.46
C LYS A 2 -16.05 -9.97 16.34
N GLU A 3 -16.40 -8.71 16.46
CA GLU A 3 -17.10 -7.98 15.39
C GLU A 3 -16.08 -7.66 14.30
N LYS A 4 -16.35 -8.08 13.07
CA LYS A 4 -15.54 -7.73 11.91
C LYS A 4 -16.08 -6.43 11.33
N TYR A 5 -15.25 -5.38 11.34
CA TYR A 5 -15.57 -4.10 10.72
C TYR A 5 -14.85 -4.04 9.38
N TYR A 6 -15.62 -3.95 8.29
CA TYR A 6 -15.08 -3.66 6.96
C TYR A 6 -15.02 -2.15 6.80
N LEU A 7 -13.83 -1.57 6.87
CA LEU A 7 -13.60 -0.15 6.65
C LEU A 7 -13.15 0.07 5.22
N ASN A 8 -13.83 0.96 4.49
CA ASN A 8 -13.29 1.44 3.22
C ASN A 8 -12.11 2.35 3.52
N PHE A 9 -11.03 2.23 2.75
CA PHE A 9 -9.85 3.11 2.87
C PHE A 9 -10.22 4.60 2.85
N ASN A 10 -11.13 4.98 1.95
CA ASN A 10 -11.59 6.37 1.80
C ASN A 10 -12.39 6.90 3.01
N ASP A 11 -12.90 6.02 3.87
CA ASP A 11 -13.63 6.40 5.09
C ASP A 11 -12.68 6.61 6.29
N LEU A 12 -11.40 6.27 6.13
CA LEU A 12 -10.36 6.49 7.15
C LEU A 12 -9.89 7.95 7.13
N ASN A 13 -9.34 8.43 8.25
CA ASN A 13 -8.70 9.74 8.26
C ASN A 13 -7.36 9.71 7.50
N GLU A 14 -6.89 10.87 7.05
CA GLU A 14 -5.67 11.01 6.24
C GLU A 14 -4.44 10.38 6.90
N GLU A 15 -4.26 10.57 8.22
CA GLU A 15 -3.12 10.00 8.97
C GLU A 15 -3.11 8.47 8.91
N VAL A 16 -4.28 7.83 9.04
CA VAL A 16 -4.40 6.38 8.97
C VAL A 16 -4.22 5.91 7.54
N GLN A 17 -4.73 6.64 6.54
CA GLN A 17 -4.52 6.33 5.14
C GLN A 17 -3.03 6.35 4.78
N GLU A 18 -2.30 7.40 5.16
CA GLU A 18 -0.86 7.53 4.95
C GLU A 18 -0.07 6.39 5.60
N ARG A 19 -0.43 6.01 6.84
CA ARG A 19 0.23 4.89 7.53
C ARG A 19 0.02 3.57 6.82
N ILE A 20 -1.20 3.29 6.34
CA ILE A 20 -1.48 2.04 5.61
C ILE A 20 -0.70 2.00 4.30
N VAL A 21 -0.61 3.12 3.58
CA VAL A 21 0.21 3.21 2.36
C VAL A 21 1.68 2.96 2.67
N GLN A 22 2.22 3.55 3.75
CA GLN A 22 3.60 3.30 4.16
C GLN A 22 3.85 1.83 4.52
N ASP A 23 2.94 1.20 5.27
CA ASP A 23 3.03 -0.22 5.61
C ASP A 23 3.01 -1.09 4.33
N ALA A 24 2.13 -0.77 3.37
CA ALA A 24 2.06 -1.47 2.08
C ALA A 24 3.32 -1.28 1.21
N ILE A 25 3.96 -0.10 1.27
CA ILE A 25 5.26 0.13 0.61
C ILE A 25 6.33 -0.77 1.23
N ILE A 26 6.38 -0.87 2.56
CA ILE A 26 7.35 -1.74 3.26
C ILE A 26 7.12 -3.21 2.87
N ASP A 27 5.86 -3.67 2.87
CA ASP A 27 5.53 -5.03 2.46
C ASP A 27 5.95 -5.30 1.00
N LEU A 28 5.75 -4.34 0.10
CA LEU A 28 6.20 -4.44 -1.29
C LEU A 28 7.72 -4.51 -1.41
N GLU A 29 8.47 -3.72 -0.63
CA GLU A 29 9.95 -3.74 -0.62
C GLU A 29 10.51 -5.01 0.06
N ASP A 30 9.74 -5.66 0.94
CA ASP A 30 10.10 -6.94 1.55
C ASP A 30 9.74 -8.14 0.65
N GLU A 31 8.63 -8.06 -0.11
CA GLU A 31 8.20 -9.11 -1.05
C GLU A 31 8.95 -9.07 -2.39
N GLN A 32 9.28 -7.88 -2.87
CA GLN A 32 9.98 -7.62 -4.13
C GLN A 32 11.28 -6.89 -3.83
N ASP A 33 12.39 -7.37 -4.37
CA ASP A 33 13.67 -6.71 -4.17
C ASP A 33 13.58 -5.25 -4.64
N LYS A 34 14.08 -4.31 -3.83
CA LYS A 34 14.05 -2.87 -4.13
C LYS A 34 14.64 -2.54 -5.51
N GLU A 35 15.65 -3.29 -5.98
CA GLU A 35 16.20 -3.12 -7.33
C GLU A 35 15.17 -3.43 -8.43
N GLU A 36 14.36 -4.48 -8.28
CA GLU A 36 13.30 -4.82 -9.25
C GLU A 36 12.24 -3.70 -9.30
N LEU A 37 11.84 -3.18 -8.13
CA LEU A 37 10.90 -2.07 -8.04
C LEU A 37 11.46 -0.79 -8.70
N GLN A 38 12.76 -0.52 -8.55
CA GLN A 38 13.41 0.62 -9.20
C GLN A 38 13.52 0.44 -10.72
N GLU A 39 13.79 -0.78 -11.19
CA GLU A 39 13.79 -1.09 -12.62
C GLU A 39 12.38 -0.95 -13.22
N GLU A 40 11.33 -1.40 -12.53
CA GLU A 40 9.94 -1.19 -12.96
C GLU A 40 9.59 0.30 -13.07
N ALA A 41 9.93 1.11 -12.06
CA ALA A 41 9.73 2.56 -12.09
C ALA A 41 10.45 3.19 -13.30
N ALA A 42 11.68 2.78 -13.57
CA ALA A 42 12.46 3.24 -14.71
C ALA A 42 11.85 2.83 -16.06
N LEU A 43 11.33 1.60 -16.17
CA LEU A 43 10.63 1.11 -17.38
C LEU A 43 9.35 1.91 -17.65
N MET A 44 8.67 2.35 -16.58
CA MET A 44 7.50 3.21 -16.66
C MET A 44 7.85 4.70 -16.84
N ASN A 45 9.13 5.05 -16.79
CA ASN A 45 9.64 6.42 -16.85
C ASN A 45 8.99 7.32 -15.79
N MET A 46 8.81 6.76 -14.59
CA MET A 46 8.17 7.36 -13.42
C MET A 46 9.20 7.49 -12.30
N ASP A 47 9.05 8.50 -11.45
CA ASP A 47 9.86 8.60 -10.23
C ASP A 47 9.56 7.42 -9.29
N TYR A 48 10.56 6.92 -8.58
CA TYR A 48 10.39 5.76 -7.71
C TYR A 48 9.36 6.01 -6.61
N ASP A 49 9.35 7.20 -6.01
CA ASP A 49 8.44 7.52 -4.91
C ASP A 49 6.99 7.58 -5.40
N GLU A 50 6.77 8.14 -6.59
CA GLU A 50 5.46 8.17 -7.26
C GLU A 50 5.00 6.75 -7.63
N PHE A 51 5.90 5.96 -8.21
CA PHE A 51 5.63 4.57 -8.61
C PHE A 51 5.27 3.69 -7.42
N ILE A 52 6.08 3.71 -6.35
CA ILE A 52 5.89 2.80 -5.22
C ILE A 52 4.63 3.15 -4.44
N THR A 53 4.29 4.44 -4.38
CA THR A 53 3.02 4.92 -3.80
C THR A 53 1.82 4.43 -4.63
N GLU A 54 1.81 4.63 -5.94
CA GLU A 54 0.74 4.12 -6.81
C GLU A 54 0.62 2.59 -6.74
N LYS A 55 1.75 1.88 -6.68
CA LYS A 55 1.77 0.42 -6.60
C LYS A 55 1.23 -0.06 -5.25
N ALA A 56 1.58 0.60 -4.15
CA ALA A 56 1.06 0.33 -2.82
C ALA A 56 -0.46 0.58 -2.74
N GLU A 57 -0.95 1.69 -3.27
CA GLU A 57 -2.39 1.98 -3.33
C GLU A 57 -3.15 0.90 -4.12
N ARG A 58 -2.60 0.42 -5.25
CA ARG A 58 -3.18 -0.68 -6.04
C ARG A 58 -3.10 -2.02 -5.34
N TYR A 59 -2.01 -2.28 -4.61
CA TYR A 59 -1.85 -3.49 -3.79
C TYR A 59 -2.97 -3.57 -2.76
N MET A 60 -3.31 -2.44 -2.14
CA MET A 60 -4.37 -2.28 -1.15
C MET A 60 -5.80 -2.39 -1.70
N ILE A 61 -6.06 -2.08 -2.99
CA ILE A 61 -7.40 -2.25 -3.61
C ILE A 61 -7.89 -3.71 -3.51
N ASN A 62 -6.98 -4.67 -3.31
CA ASN A 62 -7.30 -6.09 -3.12
C ASN A 62 -7.37 -6.53 -1.65
N PHE A 63 -7.19 -5.63 -0.68
CA PHE A 63 -7.16 -5.98 0.75
C PHE A 63 -8.47 -5.63 1.46
N ASP A 64 -9.10 -6.65 2.04
CA ASP A 64 -10.10 -6.47 3.09
C ASP A 64 -9.35 -6.16 4.41
N PHE A 65 -9.37 -4.89 4.84
CA PHE A 65 -8.72 -4.49 6.08
C PHE A 65 -9.44 -5.11 7.30
N GLU A 66 -8.87 -6.16 7.88
CA GLU A 66 -9.34 -6.75 9.14
C GLU A 66 -8.65 -6.09 10.34
N PHE A 67 -9.29 -5.09 10.94
CA PHE A 67 -8.82 -4.54 12.21
C PHE A 67 -9.35 -5.38 13.38
N ASN A 68 -8.45 -5.93 14.21
CA ASN A 68 -8.81 -6.43 15.53
C ASN A 68 -8.89 -5.23 16.48
N VAL A 69 -10.10 -4.76 16.78
CA VAL A 69 -10.37 -3.78 17.83
C VAL A 69 -10.54 -4.48 19.18
#